data_AF-A0A7C5CE46-F1
#
_entry.id   AF-A0A7C5CE46-F1
#
_cell.length_a   1.000
_cell.length_b   1.000
_cell.length_c   1.000
_cell.angle_alpha   90.00
_cell.angle_beta   90.00
_cell.angle_gamma   90.00
#
_symmetry.space_group_name_H-M   'P 1'
#
loop_
_entity.id
_entity.type
_entity.pdbx_description
1 polymer ?
#
loop_
_entity_poly.entity_id
_entity_poly.type
_entity_poly.pdbx_seq_one_letter_code
_entity_poly.pdbx_strand_id
1 'polypeptide(L)'
;MFNKIIIALLLTLSTLYSANHINSYALIIGVDEGNLIGAKNDANEMERLLHQKGIKFITTLHDKRATKRNIINAFNHIVTNANTGDWVYLFFSGHGTSFFDPAVKDKQLKESLRGTGGLIPWGVTPNQYRKKIILSKRDLVPLFIKLEKKTVHTVVIFDACFSGMAYKDLYNSVAKGTIPIYIKASRTAKYPYKNIIYLSATTQSDYAVESREKKRGYFSMAITNCLKRNNSLNNLRRCVSKYNLPQTPIILPNYNKPLFPQSTKKELIYQSPRPIRLKEKLLNLAQSSESFELYTQKNKSDITSRNYNSTQPLILHLRSEKLGYFVLFMLSAKDKNGYRKLTLAYPNNQSMPKIRAKTNKKILKLEATPPFGEEDMSAFLVDEKSAKALQKIYNRTGGGIILKESEIRELIYIIERGQKCGSRFSILSCE
;
A
#
# COMPACT_ATOMS: atom_id res chain seq x y z
N MET A 1 53.46 25.23 -4.68
CA MET A 1 52.89 23.87 -4.57
C MET A 1 51.79 23.73 -3.51
N PHE A 2 51.83 24.49 -2.41
CA PHE A 2 50.84 24.38 -1.31
C PHE A 2 49.37 24.69 -1.71
N ASN A 3 49.11 25.65 -2.59
CA ASN A 3 47.73 26.00 -3.00
C ASN A 3 47.01 24.94 -3.85
N LYS A 4 47.74 24.03 -4.52
CA LYS A 4 47.10 22.97 -5.32
C LYS A 4 46.66 21.76 -4.47
N ILE A 5 47.29 21.55 -3.32
CA ILE A 5 46.98 20.44 -2.40
C ILE A 5 45.71 20.74 -1.58
N ILE A 6 45.51 22.00 -1.16
CA ILE A 6 44.32 22.42 -0.39
C ILE A 6 43.04 22.36 -1.25
N ILE A 7 43.12 22.71 -2.54
CA ILE A 7 41.99 22.63 -3.48
C ILE A 7 41.61 21.17 -3.77
N ALA A 8 42.60 20.27 -3.89
CA ALA A 8 42.34 18.83 -4.04
C ALA A 8 41.68 18.22 -2.80
N LEU A 9 42.09 18.63 -1.59
CA LEU A 9 41.50 18.16 -0.33
C LEU A 9 40.05 18.65 -0.13
N LEU A 10 39.74 19.88 -0.55
CA LEU A 10 38.39 20.46 -0.51
C LEU A 10 37.45 19.85 -1.56
N LEU A 11 37.95 19.45 -2.74
CA LEU A 11 37.16 18.77 -3.76
C LEU A 11 36.85 17.31 -3.39
N THR A 12 37.76 16.60 -2.70
CA THR A 12 37.50 15.22 -2.22
C THR A 12 36.56 15.14 -1.01
N LEU A 13 36.40 16.23 -0.24
CA LEU A 13 35.47 16.27 0.89
C LEU A 13 34.01 16.55 0.46
N SER A 14 33.80 17.00 -0.77
CA SER A 14 32.47 17.35 -1.29
C SER A 14 31.68 16.16 -1.87
N THR A 15 32.32 15.01 -2.11
CA THR A 15 31.72 13.85 -2.79
C THR A 15 31.20 12.75 -1.84
N LEU A 16 31.18 12.96 -0.52
CA LEU A 16 30.76 11.94 0.46
C LEU A 16 29.67 12.37 1.44
N TYR A 17 28.89 13.41 1.12
CA TYR A 17 27.60 13.66 1.78
C TYR A 17 26.45 13.40 0.81
N SER A 18 26.34 12.16 0.32
CA SER A 18 24.99 11.65 0.06
C SER A 18 24.31 11.58 1.41
N ALA A 19 23.53 12.61 1.75
CA ALA A 19 22.63 12.52 2.87
C ALA A 19 21.75 11.29 2.62
N ASN A 20 22.03 10.18 3.30
CA ASN A 20 21.18 9.01 3.29
C ASN A 20 19.80 9.46 3.78
N HIS A 21 18.93 9.77 2.83
CA HIS A 21 17.57 10.16 3.12
C HIS A 21 16.86 8.92 3.65
N ILE A 22 16.67 8.87 4.97
CA ILE A 22 15.80 7.88 5.61
C ILE A 22 14.40 8.09 5.04
N ASN A 23 13.95 7.13 4.24
CA ASN A 23 12.59 7.07 3.73
C ASN A 23 11.70 6.33 4.73
N SER A 24 10.41 6.64 4.64
CA SER A 24 9.40 6.01 5.47
C SER A 24 8.19 5.64 4.61
N TYR A 25 7.86 4.35 4.63
CA TYR A 25 6.80 3.74 3.85
C TYR A 25 5.73 3.18 4.79
N ALA A 26 4.48 3.22 4.39
CA ALA A 26 3.38 2.58 5.10
C ALA A 26 2.44 1.84 4.15
N LEU A 27 2.01 0.65 4.56
CA LEU A 27 0.86 -0.04 3.99
C LEU A 27 -0.20 -0.16 5.09
N ILE A 28 -1.38 0.39 4.82
CA ILE A 28 -2.49 0.47 5.75
C ILE A 28 -3.67 -0.26 5.12
N ILE A 29 -4.23 -1.23 5.84
CA ILE A 29 -5.33 -2.07 5.36
C ILE A 29 -6.50 -1.99 6.36
N GLY A 30 -7.70 -1.74 5.85
CA GLY A 30 -8.95 -1.84 6.61
C GLY A 30 -9.98 -2.65 5.82
N VAL A 31 -10.58 -3.67 6.45
CA VAL A 31 -11.56 -4.56 5.82
C VAL A 31 -12.83 -4.61 6.65
N ASP A 32 -13.85 -3.84 6.26
CA ASP A 32 -15.19 -3.90 6.84
C ASP A 32 -16.04 -4.95 6.11
N GLU A 33 -15.75 -6.23 6.35
CA GLU A 33 -16.48 -7.35 5.74
C GLU A 33 -17.20 -8.19 6.81
N GLY A 34 -18.36 -8.76 6.46
CA GLY A 34 -19.17 -9.53 7.38
C GLY A 34 -19.82 -8.66 8.44
N ASN A 35 -19.44 -8.86 9.70
CA ASN A 35 -20.02 -8.17 10.86
C ASN A 35 -19.15 -7.01 11.39
N LEU A 36 -18.02 -6.72 10.75
CA LEU A 36 -17.13 -5.61 11.15
C LEU A 36 -17.63 -4.27 10.58
N ILE A 37 -17.59 -3.22 11.39
CA ILE A 37 -18.00 -1.86 10.99
C ILE A 37 -16.96 -0.77 11.30
N GLY A 38 -15.83 -1.13 11.92
CA GLY A 38 -14.83 -0.17 12.39
C GLY A 38 -13.45 -0.25 11.74
N ALA A 39 -13.14 -1.30 10.98
CA ALA A 39 -11.81 -1.56 10.47
C ALA A 39 -11.33 -0.52 9.43
N LYS A 40 -12.23 -0.04 8.57
CA LYS A 40 -11.91 1.07 7.66
C LYS A 40 -11.62 2.37 8.41
N ASN A 41 -12.36 2.64 9.48
CA ASN A 41 -12.14 3.83 10.30
C ASN A 41 -10.83 3.72 11.11
N ASP A 42 -10.46 2.52 11.53
CA ASP A 42 -9.14 2.25 12.13
C ASP A 42 -8.01 2.55 11.15
N ALA A 43 -8.13 2.08 9.91
CA ALA A 43 -7.17 2.38 8.84
C ALA A 43 -7.05 3.89 8.57
N ASN A 44 -8.18 4.60 8.45
CA ASN A 44 -8.18 6.06 8.24
C ASN A 44 -7.47 6.83 9.37
N GLU A 45 -7.69 6.46 10.63
CA GLU A 45 -7.04 7.14 11.75
C GLU A 45 -5.55 6.81 11.85
N MET A 46 -5.16 5.58 11.51
CA MET A 46 -3.76 5.22 11.41
C MET A 46 -3.06 6.00 10.30
N GLU A 47 -3.69 6.16 9.13
CA GLU A 47 -3.18 6.97 8.03
C GLU A 47 -2.96 8.42 8.47
N ARG A 48 -3.97 9.02 9.11
CA ARG A 48 -3.88 10.39 9.67
C ARG A 48 -2.73 10.52 10.67
N LEU A 49 -2.58 9.56 11.57
CA LEU A 49 -1.50 9.54 12.56
C LEU A 49 -0.12 9.43 11.89
N LEU A 50 0.06 8.52 10.93
CA LEU A 50 1.35 8.34 10.26
C LEU A 50 1.72 9.57 9.43
N HIS A 51 0.74 10.24 8.80
CA HIS A 51 0.97 11.55 8.18
C HIS A 51 1.46 12.59 9.21
N GLN A 52 0.82 12.69 10.38
CA GLN A 52 1.26 13.61 11.45
C GLN A 52 2.67 13.30 11.97
N LYS A 53 3.10 12.04 11.87
CA LYS A 53 4.45 11.59 12.24
C LYS A 53 5.48 11.77 11.11
N GLY A 54 5.09 12.40 10.00
CA GLY A 54 5.98 12.70 8.88
C GLY A 54 6.30 11.49 8.00
N ILE A 55 5.45 10.46 8.02
CA ILE A 55 5.61 9.31 7.13
C ILE A 55 5.27 9.73 5.70
N LYS A 56 6.19 9.48 4.76
CA LYS A 56 6.14 10.06 3.41
C LYS A 56 5.30 9.25 2.43
N PHE A 57 5.55 7.94 2.35
CA PHE A 57 4.97 7.09 1.30
C PHE A 57 3.91 6.16 1.88
N ILE A 58 2.66 6.61 1.91
CA ILE A 58 1.54 5.84 2.49
C ILE A 58 0.66 5.26 1.37
N THR A 59 0.45 3.95 1.42
CA THR A 59 -0.52 3.23 0.59
C THR A 59 -1.63 2.68 1.47
N THR A 60 -2.88 3.02 1.15
CA THR A 60 -4.05 2.61 1.94
C THR A 60 -5.02 1.78 1.08
N LEU A 61 -5.38 0.58 1.57
CA LEU A 61 -6.27 -0.35 0.91
C LEU A 61 -7.51 -0.61 1.78
N HIS A 62 -8.68 -0.29 1.25
CA HIS A 62 -9.97 -0.54 1.90
C HIS A 62 -10.81 -1.56 1.14
N ASP A 63 -11.46 -2.45 1.88
CA ASP A 63 -12.55 -3.31 1.41
C ASP A 63 -12.20 -3.99 0.07
N LYS A 64 -13.00 -3.77 -0.98
CA LYS A 64 -12.79 -4.31 -2.34
C LYS A 64 -11.37 -4.13 -2.90
N ARG A 65 -10.59 -3.16 -2.41
CA ARG A 65 -9.18 -2.95 -2.79
C ARG A 65 -8.20 -3.77 -1.94
N ALA A 66 -8.58 -4.16 -0.72
CA ALA A 66 -7.83 -4.98 0.21
C ALA A 66 -7.96 -6.49 -0.09
N THR A 67 -7.83 -6.89 -1.36
CA THR A 67 -7.73 -8.31 -1.73
C THR A 67 -6.35 -8.86 -1.37
N LYS A 68 -6.22 -10.18 -1.15
CA LYS A 68 -4.92 -10.83 -0.89
C LYS A 68 -3.84 -10.38 -1.85
N ARG A 69 -4.14 -10.43 -3.15
CA ARG A 69 -3.20 -10.07 -4.22
C ARG A 69 -2.72 -8.63 -4.07
N ASN A 70 -3.64 -7.69 -3.85
CA ASN A 70 -3.28 -6.27 -3.76
C ASN A 70 -2.45 -5.98 -2.51
N ILE A 71 -2.81 -6.58 -1.37
CA ILE A 71 -2.05 -6.43 -0.11
C ILE A 71 -0.63 -6.95 -0.29
N ILE A 72 -0.47 -8.17 -0.80
CA ILE A 72 0.85 -8.80 -0.99
C ILE A 72 1.69 -8.06 -2.03
N ASN A 73 1.08 -7.56 -3.11
CA ASN A 73 1.80 -6.79 -4.13
C ASN A 73 2.27 -5.43 -3.58
N ALA A 74 1.39 -4.71 -2.88
CA ALA A 74 1.74 -3.43 -2.27
C ALA A 74 2.86 -3.59 -1.23
N PHE A 75 2.79 -4.64 -0.41
CA PHE A 75 3.83 -4.87 0.59
C PHE A 75 5.16 -5.30 -0.04
N ASN A 76 5.13 -6.17 -1.07
CA ASN A 76 6.33 -6.51 -1.84
C ASN A 76 6.98 -5.28 -2.49
N HIS A 77 6.18 -4.38 -3.05
CA HIS A 77 6.70 -3.14 -3.63
C HIS A 77 7.44 -2.30 -2.58
N ILE A 78 6.87 -2.14 -1.39
CA ILE A 78 7.53 -1.44 -0.28
C ILE A 78 8.82 -2.17 0.13
N VAL A 79 8.78 -3.49 0.35
CA VAL A 79 9.95 -4.29 0.76
C VAL A 79 11.08 -4.23 -0.27
N THR A 80 10.74 -4.16 -1.57
CA THR A 80 11.72 -4.06 -2.66
C THR A 80 12.43 -2.72 -2.63
N ASN A 81 11.69 -1.63 -2.44
CA ASN A 81 12.22 -0.26 -2.48
C ASN A 81 12.85 0.22 -1.16
N ALA A 82 12.51 -0.39 -0.03
CA ALA A 82 13.10 -0.03 1.26
C ALA A 82 14.59 -0.41 1.32
N ASN A 83 15.41 0.52 1.81
CA ASN A 83 16.85 0.38 1.99
C ASN A 83 17.24 0.39 3.48
N THR A 84 18.49 0.05 3.77
CA THR A 84 19.08 0.10 5.11
C THR A 84 18.77 1.42 5.83
N GLY A 85 18.22 1.33 7.04
CA GLY A 85 17.86 2.49 7.87
C GLY A 85 16.50 3.12 7.55
N ASP A 86 15.83 2.73 6.45
CA ASP A 86 14.45 3.17 6.16
C ASP A 86 13.47 2.64 7.21
N TRP A 87 12.26 3.19 7.19
CA TRP A 87 11.16 2.79 8.03
C TRP A 87 10.01 2.20 7.21
N VAL A 88 9.43 1.11 7.69
CA VAL A 88 8.27 0.46 7.09
C VAL A 88 7.20 0.25 8.16
N TYR A 89 5.98 0.70 7.87
CA TYR A 89 4.81 0.50 8.71
C TYR A 89 3.81 -0.42 8.00
N LEU A 90 3.36 -1.46 8.68
CA LEU A 90 2.29 -2.34 8.18
C LEU A 90 1.16 -2.32 9.20
N PHE A 91 0.00 -1.81 8.80
CA PHE A 91 -1.21 -1.78 9.62
C PHE A 91 -2.31 -2.61 8.96
N PHE A 92 -2.96 -3.49 9.72
CA PHE A 92 -4.15 -4.21 9.28
C PHE A 92 -5.22 -4.15 10.36
N SER A 93 -6.43 -3.73 10.00
CA SER A 93 -7.64 -3.94 10.80
C SER A 93 -8.64 -4.77 9.99
N GLY A 94 -9.22 -5.80 10.60
CA GLY A 94 -10.14 -6.72 9.94
C GLY A 94 -10.20 -8.10 10.61
N HIS A 95 -10.73 -9.09 9.87
CA HIS A 95 -10.81 -10.46 10.37
C HIS A 95 -9.44 -11.16 10.41
N GLY A 96 -9.23 -11.95 11.46
CA GLY A 96 -8.06 -12.81 11.65
C GLY A 96 -8.48 -14.21 12.10
N THR A 97 -7.56 -15.16 11.96
CA THR A 97 -7.78 -16.57 12.30
C THR A 97 -6.48 -17.23 12.78
N SER A 98 -6.57 -18.35 13.47
CA SER A 98 -5.41 -19.14 13.89
C SER A 98 -5.79 -20.61 14.06
N PHE A 99 -4.83 -21.42 14.50
CA PHE A 99 -5.08 -22.79 14.93
C PHE A 99 -6.16 -22.90 16.03
N PHE A 100 -6.30 -21.86 16.86
CA PHE A 100 -7.23 -21.82 18.00
C PHE A 100 -8.59 -21.24 17.65
N ASP A 101 -8.79 -20.77 16.42
CA ASP A 101 -10.08 -20.26 15.96
C ASP A 101 -11.12 -21.41 15.89
N PRO A 102 -12.18 -21.39 16.71
CA PRO A 102 -13.18 -22.46 16.72
C PRO A 102 -14.00 -22.49 15.43
N ALA A 103 -14.02 -21.42 14.62
CA ALA A 103 -14.67 -21.40 13.32
C ALA A 103 -13.92 -22.23 12.25
N VAL A 104 -12.64 -22.55 12.49
CA VAL A 104 -11.84 -23.36 11.57
C VAL A 104 -12.13 -24.86 11.75
N LYS A 105 -13.08 -25.35 10.96
CA LYS A 105 -13.48 -26.78 10.92
C LYS A 105 -12.64 -27.62 9.93
N ASP A 106 -12.06 -26.99 8.91
CA ASP A 106 -11.23 -27.68 7.91
C ASP A 106 -9.89 -28.11 8.56
N LYS A 107 -9.66 -29.43 8.65
CA LYS A 107 -8.47 -30.01 9.28
C LYS A 107 -7.16 -29.58 8.59
N GLN A 108 -7.14 -29.47 7.26
CA GLN A 108 -5.95 -29.08 6.52
C GLN A 108 -5.64 -27.60 6.73
N LEU A 109 -6.66 -26.74 6.72
CA LEU A 109 -6.50 -25.34 7.06
C LEU A 109 -5.99 -25.18 8.49
N LYS A 110 -6.58 -25.91 9.44
CA LYS A 110 -6.15 -25.92 10.85
C LYS A 110 -4.68 -26.28 10.97
N GLU A 111 -4.24 -27.35 10.29
CA GLU A 111 -2.83 -27.74 10.25
C GLU A 111 -1.95 -26.63 9.63
N SER A 112 -2.40 -26.00 8.55
CA SER A 112 -1.66 -24.89 7.93
C SER A 112 -1.51 -23.68 8.86
N LEU A 113 -2.42 -23.48 9.82
CA LEU A 113 -2.37 -22.41 10.81
C LEU A 113 -1.54 -22.76 12.06
N ARG A 114 -1.05 -24.01 12.20
CA ARG A 114 -0.16 -24.36 13.31
C ARG A 114 1.09 -23.49 13.31
N GLY A 115 1.41 -22.97 14.50
CA GLY A 115 2.61 -22.17 14.71
C GLY A 115 2.60 -20.79 14.06
N THR A 116 1.45 -20.30 13.56
CA THR A 116 1.32 -19.01 12.87
C THR A 116 -0.08 -18.40 13.05
N GLY A 117 -0.36 -17.30 12.36
CA GLY A 117 -1.69 -16.68 12.27
C GLY A 117 -2.08 -16.36 10.83
N GLY A 118 -3.37 -16.17 10.58
CA GLY A 118 -3.93 -15.78 9.30
C GLY A 118 -4.70 -14.46 9.39
N LEU A 119 -4.63 -13.66 8.32
CA LEU A 119 -5.48 -12.49 8.11
C LEU A 119 -6.42 -12.77 6.94
N ILE A 120 -7.66 -12.29 7.03
CA ILE A 120 -8.70 -12.52 6.03
C ILE A 120 -8.89 -11.25 5.20
N PRO A 121 -8.42 -11.22 3.94
CA PRO A 121 -8.61 -10.10 3.02
C PRO A 121 -10.05 -10.03 2.53
N TRP A 122 -10.39 -8.93 1.87
CA TRP A 122 -11.72 -8.74 1.29
C TRP A 122 -12.11 -9.84 0.29
N GLY A 123 -13.38 -10.26 0.35
CA GLY A 123 -14.01 -11.17 -0.59
C GLY A 123 -13.62 -12.62 -0.36
N VAL A 124 -13.11 -12.94 0.84
CA VAL A 124 -12.65 -14.28 1.19
C VAL A 124 -13.67 -14.95 2.12
N THR A 125 -14.40 -15.90 1.57
CA THR A 125 -15.38 -16.71 2.31
C THR A 125 -14.71 -17.93 2.97
N PRO A 126 -15.29 -18.52 4.03
CA PRO A 126 -14.70 -19.66 4.77
C PRO A 126 -14.24 -20.84 3.89
N ASN A 127 -15.00 -21.20 2.86
CA ASN A 127 -14.63 -22.26 1.91
C ASN A 127 -13.40 -21.92 1.04
N GLN A 128 -13.04 -20.65 0.92
CA GLN A 128 -11.89 -20.17 0.15
C GLN A 128 -10.63 -19.97 1.01
N TYR A 129 -10.73 -20.16 2.33
CA TYR A 129 -9.66 -19.80 3.26
C TYR A 129 -8.32 -20.46 2.90
N ARG A 130 -8.31 -21.77 2.58
CA ARG A 130 -7.09 -22.52 2.20
C ARG A 130 -6.25 -21.81 1.11
N LYS A 131 -6.91 -21.16 0.15
CA LYS A 131 -6.25 -20.51 -1.00
C LYS A 131 -6.06 -19.01 -0.80
N LYS A 132 -7.06 -18.33 -0.22
CA LYS A 132 -7.19 -16.88 -0.31
C LYS A 132 -6.92 -16.08 0.96
N ILE A 133 -6.73 -16.71 2.14
CA ILE A 133 -6.23 -15.95 3.28
C ILE A 133 -4.76 -15.56 3.09
N ILE A 134 -4.34 -14.52 3.81
CA ILE A 134 -2.93 -14.22 4.03
C ILE A 134 -2.50 -15.10 5.21
N LEU A 135 -1.71 -16.13 4.93
CA LEU A 135 -1.16 -17.02 5.93
C LEU A 135 0.24 -16.52 6.28
N SER A 136 0.44 -16.03 7.51
CA SER A 136 1.62 -15.23 7.84
C SER A 136 2.93 -15.96 7.55
N LYS A 137 3.06 -17.24 7.92
CA LYS A 137 4.25 -18.05 7.63
C LYS A 137 4.60 -18.14 6.13
N ARG A 138 3.59 -18.19 5.26
CA ARG A 138 3.78 -18.31 3.81
C ARG A 138 3.95 -16.94 3.15
N ASP A 139 3.11 -15.99 3.52
CA ASP A 139 2.87 -14.78 2.75
C ASP A 139 3.58 -13.54 3.33
N LEU A 140 3.78 -13.47 4.67
CA LEU A 140 4.33 -12.29 5.35
C LEU A 140 5.75 -12.51 5.90
N VAL A 141 6.01 -13.66 6.52
CA VAL A 141 7.32 -13.99 7.12
C VAL A 141 8.47 -13.87 6.12
N PRO A 142 8.35 -14.33 4.84
CA PRO A 142 9.41 -14.11 3.85
C PRO A 142 9.72 -12.63 3.61
N LEU A 143 8.69 -11.75 3.68
CA LEU A 143 8.84 -10.31 3.51
C LEU A 143 9.47 -9.66 4.74
N PHE A 144 9.07 -10.11 5.94
CA PHE A 144 9.71 -9.70 7.20
C PHE A 144 11.19 -10.09 7.23
N ILE A 145 11.55 -11.30 6.79
CA ILE A 145 12.95 -11.71 6.69
C ILE A 145 13.74 -10.83 5.71
N LYS A 146 13.15 -10.44 4.58
CA LYS A 146 13.79 -9.51 3.63
C LYS A 146 14.06 -8.15 4.27
N LEU A 147 13.08 -7.58 4.98
CA LEU A 147 13.24 -6.30 5.69
C LEU A 147 14.30 -6.39 6.81
N GLU A 148 14.27 -7.48 7.57
CA GLU A 148 15.21 -7.74 8.65
C GLU A 148 16.66 -7.83 8.14
N LYS A 149 16.89 -8.57 7.04
CA LYS A 149 18.20 -8.70 6.37
C LYS A 149 18.70 -7.37 5.83
N LYS A 150 17.79 -6.52 5.33
CA LYS A 150 18.09 -5.16 4.87
C LYS A 150 18.22 -4.15 6.02
N THR A 151 18.14 -4.58 7.28
CA THR A 151 18.19 -3.71 8.47
C THR A 151 17.22 -2.53 8.42
N VAL A 152 16.02 -2.77 7.88
CA VAL A 152 14.92 -1.80 7.81
C VAL A 152 14.16 -1.79 9.14
N HIS A 153 13.92 -0.61 9.69
CA HIS A 153 13.10 -0.45 10.88
C HIS A 153 11.63 -0.71 10.52
N THR A 154 11.04 -1.77 11.07
CA THR A 154 9.67 -2.16 10.69
C THR A 154 8.75 -2.11 11.90
N VAL A 155 7.56 -1.53 11.76
CA VAL A 155 6.51 -1.57 12.78
C VAL A 155 5.27 -2.23 12.17
N VAL A 156 4.89 -3.38 12.71
CA VAL A 156 3.72 -4.15 12.27
C VAL A 156 2.64 -4.04 13.34
N ILE A 157 1.42 -3.73 12.94
CA ILE A 157 0.28 -3.47 13.83
C ILE A 157 -0.96 -4.17 13.28
N PHE A 158 -1.44 -5.20 13.97
CA PHE A 158 -2.65 -5.92 13.58
C PHE A 158 -3.77 -5.77 14.61
N ASP A 159 -4.89 -5.19 14.21
CA ASP A 159 -6.16 -5.21 14.94
C ASP A 159 -7.08 -6.27 14.34
N ALA A 160 -6.84 -7.52 14.74
CA ALA A 160 -7.57 -8.68 14.26
C ALA A 160 -7.60 -9.78 15.34
N CYS A 161 -8.65 -10.61 15.35
CA CYS A 161 -8.71 -11.79 16.22
C CYS A 161 -7.54 -12.74 15.97
N PHE A 162 -7.10 -13.44 17.01
CA PHE A 162 -6.08 -14.48 16.93
C PHE A 162 -4.73 -14.06 16.32
N SER A 163 -4.44 -12.76 16.26
CA SER A 163 -3.29 -12.22 15.55
C SER A 163 -1.98 -12.33 16.34
N GLY A 164 -1.98 -12.80 17.59
CA GLY A 164 -0.78 -12.83 18.45
C GLY A 164 0.43 -13.62 17.92
N MET A 165 0.28 -14.46 16.89
CA MET A 165 1.39 -15.14 16.19
C MET A 165 1.48 -14.87 14.69
N ALA A 166 0.76 -13.87 14.17
CA ALA A 166 0.76 -13.50 12.75
C ALA A 166 2.06 -12.78 12.28
N TYR A 167 3.17 -13.00 12.98
CA TYR A 167 4.50 -12.50 12.62
C TYR A 167 5.54 -13.61 12.45
N LYS A 168 5.23 -14.87 12.77
CA LYS A 168 6.23 -15.94 12.85
C LYS A 168 5.78 -17.24 12.19
N ASP A 169 6.78 -18.06 11.92
CA ASP A 169 6.67 -19.47 11.55
C ASP A 169 7.36 -20.32 12.63
N LEU A 170 6.58 -20.80 13.60
CA LEU A 170 7.15 -21.67 14.64
C LEU A 170 7.44 -23.08 14.15
N TYR A 171 6.81 -23.55 13.07
CA TYR A 171 6.95 -24.95 12.66
C TYR A 171 8.36 -25.23 12.13
N ASN A 172 8.86 -24.38 11.24
CA ASN A 172 10.24 -24.49 10.74
C ASN A 172 11.30 -24.11 11.78
N SER A 173 10.93 -23.35 12.82
CA SER A 173 11.83 -22.98 13.92
C SER A 173 11.97 -24.10 14.98
N VAL A 174 11.02 -25.04 15.03
CA VAL A 174 10.87 -26.04 16.11
C VAL A 174 10.98 -27.47 15.57
N ALA A 175 11.50 -27.68 14.35
CA ALA A 175 11.80 -29.00 13.77
C ALA A 175 12.89 -29.83 14.54
N LYS A 176 13.08 -29.58 15.84
CA LYS A 176 13.90 -30.35 16.79
C LYS A 176 13.19 -30.68 18.12
N GLY A 177 11.87 -30.55 18.25
CA GLY A 177 11.20 -31.02 19.47
C GLY A 177 9.71 -30.72 19.55
N THR A 178 8.98 -31.61 20.21
CA THR A 178 7.52 -31.62 20.42
C THR A 178 6.93 -30.24 20.77
N ILE A 179 5.89 -29.81 20.05
CA ILE A 179 5.18 -28.53 20.29
C ILE A 179 4.26 -28.71 21.51
N PRO A 180 4.43 -27.98 22.63
CA PRO A 180 3.44 -27.96 23.69
C PRO A 180 2.20 -27.20 23.20
N ILE A 181 1.06 -27.90 23.12
CA ILE A 181 -0.21 -27.42 22.53
C ILE A 181 -0.90 -26.35 23.40
N TYR A 182 -0.40 -26.07 24.60
CA TYR A 182 -0.89 -24.99 25.45
C TYR A 182 0.24 -24.06 25.82
N ILE A 183 0.47 -23.05 24.99
CA ILE A 183 1.37 -21.95 25.32
C ILE A 183 0.52 -20.68 25.45
N LYS A 184 0.08 -20.39 26.69
CA LYS A 184 -0.03 -19.00 27.17
C LYS A 184 1.33 -18.37 26.90
N ALA A 185 1.45 -17.53 25.87
CA ALA A 185 2.65 -16.76 25.49
C ALA A 185 3.93 -17.17 26.28
N SER A 186 4.44 -18.37 26.01
CA SER A 186 5.49 -18.96 26.84
C SER A 186 6.70 -18.09 26.61
N ARG A 187 7.28 -17.66 27.72
CA ARG A 187 8.50 -16.88 27.83
C ARG A 187 9.72 -17.51 27.12
N THR A 188 9.58 -18.65 26.46
CA THR A 188 10.69 -19.43 25.88
C THR A 188 10.88 -19.27 24.36
N ALA A 189 9.88 -18.84 23.58
CA ALA A 189 10.10 -18.59 22.14
C ALA A 189 10.68 -17.18 21.93
N LYS A 190 12.00 -17.07 21.83
CA LYS A 190 12.73 -15.82 21.58
C LYS A 190 12.15 -15.11 20.35
N TYR A 191 11.80 -13.84 20.50
CA TYR A 191 11.32 -13.01 19.39
C TYR A 191 12.38 -12.96 18.28
N PRO A 192 12.05 -13.33 17.03
CA PRO A 192 13.06 -13.68 16.01
C PRO A 192 13.65 -12.46 15.29
N TYR A 193 13.08 -11.27 15.50
CA TYR A 193 13.46 -10.06 14.76
C TYR A 193 14.22 -9.07 15.64
N LYS A 194 15.32 -8.54 15.12
CA LYS A 194 16.07 -7.43 15.71
C LYS A 194 15.50 -6.09 15.28
N ASN A 195 14.98 -5.92 14.06
CA ASN A 195 14.58 -4.61 13.52
C ASN A 195 13.05 -4.44 13.35
N ILE A 196 12.28 -5.49 13.61
CA ILE A 196 10.82 -5.46 13.53
C ILE A 196 10.22 -5.29 14.94
N ILE A 197 9.26 -4.38 15.09
CA ILE A 197 8.35 -4.25 16.22
C ILE A 197 7.01 -4.85 15.81
N TYR A 198 6.42 -5.68 16.67
CA TYR A 198 5.14 -6.33 16.41
C TYR A 198 4.13 -5.99 17.49
N LEU A 199 3.03 -5.38 17.08
CA LEU A 199 1.90 -4.97 17.90
C LEU A 199 0.65 -5.70 17.41
N SER A 200 -0.06 -6.36 18.30
CA SER A 200 -1.25 -7.15 17.96
C SER A 200 -2.35 -6.91 18.99
N ALA A 201 -3.59 -6.81 18.53
CA ALA A 201 -4.76 -6.62 19.39
C ALA A 201 -4.98 -7.77 20.36
N THR A 202 -4.63 -8.99 19.96
CA THR A 202 -4.95 -10.21 20.70
C THR A 202 -3.73 -11.11 20.87
N THR A 203 -3.86 -12.10 21.75
CA THR A 203 -3.04 -13.31 21.69
C THR A 203 -3.45 -14.19 20.50
N GLN A 204 -2.95 -15.42 20.43
CA GLN A 204 -3.30 -16.39 19.39
C GLN A 204 -4.67 -17.05 19.57
N SER A 205 -5.28 -16.91 20.75
CA SER A 205 -6.53 -17.59 21.14
C SER A 205 -7.69 -16.63 21.40
N ASP A 206 -7.44 -15.33 21.41
CA ASP A 206 -8.42 -14.34 21.86
C ASP A 206 -9.05 -13.59 20.69
N TYR A 207 -10.25 -13.07 20.93
CA TYR A 207 -10.99 -12.23 19.99
C TYR A 207 -10.62 -10.76 20.15
N ALA A 208 -10.57 -10.04 19.03
CA ALA A 208 -10.53 -8.59 19.00
C ALA A 208 -11.96 -8.06 18.98
N VAL A 209 -12.22 -6.98 19.71
CA VAL A 209 -13.55 -6.36 19.83
C VAL A 209 -13.52 -4.94 19.29
N GLU A 210 -14.62 -4.53 18.67
CA GLU A 210 -14.87 -3.16 18.22
C GLU A 210 -16.03 -2.50 18.98
N SER A 211 -15.96 -1.18 19.13
CA SER A 211 -17.04 -0.37 19.66
C SER A 211 -18.03 -0.04 18.54
N ARG A 212 -19.30 -0.42 18.73
CA ARG A 212 -20.37 -0.07 17.77
C ARG A 212 -20.65 1.44 17.72
N GLU A 213 -20.62 2.10 18.88
CA GLU A 213 -20.86 3.54 18.98
C GLU A 213 -19.76 4.33 18.26
N LYS A 214 -18.49 4.00 18.53
CA LYS A 214 -17.35 4.71 17.93
C LYS A 214 -17.03 4.22 16.52
N LYS A 215 -17.52 3.04 16.13
CA LYS A 215 -17.19 2.35 14.86
C LYS A 215 -15.68 2.20 14.68
N ARG A 216 -15.01 1.63 15.68
CA ARG A 216 -13.54 1.47 15.78
C ARG A 216 -13.18 0.28 16.66
N GLY A 217 -12.06 -0.39 16.36
CA GLY A 217 -11.47 -1.40 17.25
C GLY A 217 -10.99 -0.80 18.58
N TYR A 218 -11.25 -1.49 19.71
CA TYR A 218 -10.78 -1.01 21.02
C TYR A 218 -9.26 -0.89 21.08
N PHE A 219 -8.54 -1.86 20.50
CA PHE A 219 -7.10 -1.80 20.39
C PHE A 219 -6.64 -0.68 19.46
N SER A 220 -7.23 -0.53 18.28
CA SER A 220 -6.89 0.56 17.36
C SER A 220 -7.06 1.94 17.99
N MET A 221 -8.14 2.18 18.75
CA MET A 221 -8.31 3.43 19.49
C MET A 221 -7.22 3.66 20.54
N ALA A 222 -6.84 2.63 21.30
CA ALA A 222 -5.77 2.74 22.28
C ALA A 222 -4.41 2.97 21.59
N ILE A 223 -4.09 2.20 20.55
CA ILE A 223 -2.79 2.22 19.91
C ILE A 223 -2.54 3.53 19.15
N THR A 224 -3.54 4.08 18.45
CA THR A 224 -3.36 5.37 17.75
C THR A 224 -3.16 6.51 18.74
N ASN A 225 -3.93 6.55 19.84
CA ASN A 225 -3.76 7.53 20.90
C ASN A 225 -2.38 7.45 21.57
N CYS A 226 -1.91 6.23 21.84
CA CYS A 226 -0.62 6.03 22.45
C CYS A 226 0.54 6.33 21.50
N LEU A 227 0.46 5.94 20.23
CA LEU A 227 1.47 6.26 19.22
C LEU A 227 1.56 7.76 18.94
N LYS A 228 0.43 8.49 19.01
CA LYS A 228 0.42 9.95 18.87
C LYS A 228 1.37 10.63 19.86
N ARG A 229 1.38 10.18 21.11
CA ARG A 229 2.11 10.83 22.22
C ARG A 229 3.47 10.22 22.52
N ASN A 230 3.79 9.04 21.99
CA ASN A 230 4.98 8.29 22.38
C ASN A 230 5.83 7.92 21.16
N ASN A 231 7.14 8.05 21.30
CA ASN A 231 8.11 7.69 20.26
C ASN A 231 8.99 6.49 20.64
N SER A 232 8.76 5.88 21.82
CA SER A 232 9.49 4.71 22.31
C SER A 232 8.53 3.59 22.73
N LEU A 233 8.95 2.35 22.51
CA LEU A 233 8.14 1.16 22.77
C LEU A 233 7.81 1.00 24.27
N ASN A 234 8.71 1.38 25.18
CA ASN A 234 8.44 1.32 26.61
C ASN A 234 7.33 2.30 27.04
N ASN A 235 7.35 3.52 26.50
CA ASN A 235 6.32 4.51 26.80
C ASN A 235 4.98 4.14 26.15
N LEU A 236 5.02 3.57 24.94
CA LEU A 236 3.84 2.99 24.31
C LEU A 236 3.22 1.89 25.18
N ARG A 237 4.03 0.95 25.67
CA ARG A 237 3.57 -0.14 26.55
C ARG A 237 2.89 0.40 27.81
N ARG A 238 3.52 1.37 28.48
CA ARG A 238 2.94 2.05 29.66
C ARG A 238 1.65 2.82 29.34
N CYS A 239 1.54 3.37 28.13
CA CYS A 239 0.33 4.05 27.70
C CYS A 239 -0.80 3.05 27.44
N VAL A 240 -0.54 1.98 26.69
CA VAL A 240 -1.54 0.95 26.37
C VAL A 240 -2.03 0.25 27.63
N SER A 241 -1.15 -0.01 28.62
CA SER A 241 -1.54 -0.65 29.88
C SER A 241 -2.52 0.17 30.74
N LYS A 242 -2.76 1.46 30.41
CA LYS A 242 -3.77 2.30 31.08
C LYS A 242 -5.16 2.16 30.47
N TYR A 243 -5.29 1.54 29.30
CA TYR A 243 -6.59 1.30 28.68
C TYR A 243 -7.17 -0.01 29.22
N ASN A 244 -8.43 0.05 29.65
CA ASN A 244 -9.20 -1.15 29.99
C ASN A 244 -9.71 -1.80 28.70
N LEU A 245 -8.87 -2.63 28.08
CA LEU A 245 -9.18 -3.30 26.82
C LEU A 245 -9.90 -4.64 27.10
N PRO A 246 -10.96 -4.99 26.34
CA PRO A 246 -11.63 -6.29 26.48
C PRO A 246 -10.80 -7.46 25.91
N GLN A 247 -9.65 -7.16 25.30
CA GLN A 247 -8.74 -8.08 24.64
C GLN A 247 -7.32 -7.92 25.20
N THR A 248 -6.49 -8.96 25.04
CA THR A 248 -5.10 -8.95 25.52
C THR A 248 -4.12 -8.61 24.40
N PRO A 249 -3.57 -7.38 24.34
CA PRO A 249 -2.64 -7.00 23.30
C PRO A 249 -1.26 -7.63 23.48
N ILE A 250 -0.58 -7.89 22.37
CA ILE A 250 0.81 -8.34 22.33
C ILE A 250 1.68 -7.18 21.82
N ILE A 251 2.74 -6.84 22.57
CA ILE A 251 3.69 -5.77 22.25
C ILE A 251 5.11 -6.30 22.32
N LEU A 252 5.71 -6.56 21.17
CA LEU A 252 7.05 -7.13 21.01
C LEU A 252 7.98 -6.19 20.23
N PRO A 253 9.29 -6.20 20.52
CA PRO A 253 9.96 -7.01 21.55
C PRO A 253 9.78 -6.45 22.98
N ASN A 254 10.25 -7.19 23.98
CA ASN A 254 10.19 -6.80 25.40
C ASN A 254 11.25 -5.76 25.82
N TYR A 255 12.10 -5.31 24.91
CA TYR A 255 13.09 -4.26 25.14
C TYR A 255 12.74 -3.00 24.36
N ASN A 256 13.28 -1.85 24.80
CA ASN A 256 12.92 -0.56 24.24
C ASN A 256 13.41 -0.41 22.79
N LYS A 257 12.59 0.22 21.95
CA LYS A 257 12.91 0.59 20.57
C LYS A 257 12.25 1.91 20.19
N PRO A 258 12.84 2.70 19.28
CA PRO A 258 12.15 3.83 18.68
C PRO A 258 10.95 3.33 17.84
N LEU A 259 9.88 4.12 17.81
CA LEU A 259 8.66 3.84 17.02
C LEU A 259 8.59 4.66 15.73
N PHE A 260 9.36 5.74 15.66
CA PHE A 260 9.42 6.67 14.54
C PHE A 260 10.87 7.08 14.27
N PRO A 261 11.20 7.50 13.03
CA PRO A 261 12.49 8.10 12.72
C PRO A 261 12.78 9.23 13.72
N GLN A 262 14.00 9.27 14.25
CA GLN A 262 14.40 10.40 15.09
C GLN A 262 14.46 11.65 14.22
N SER A 263 13.69 12.67 14.60
CA SER A 263 13.82 14.01 14.02
C SER A 263 15.22 14.52 14.35
N THR A 264 16.16 14.42 13.42
CA THR A 264 17.35 15.27 13.48
C THR A 264 16.83 16.70 13.42
N LYS A 265 17.05 17.49 14.48
CA LYS A 265 16.95 18.95 14.41
C LYS A 265 18.00 19.40 13.39
N LYS A 266 17.70 19.30 12.09
CA LYS A 266 18.21 20.26 11.15
C LYS A 266 17.24 21.43 11.22
N GLU A 267 17.79 22.63 11.36
CA GLU A 267 17.06 23.84 11.02
C GLU A 267 16.22 23.55 9.79
N LEU A 268 14.92 23.82 9.92
CA LEU A 268 14.05 23.96 8.77
C LEU A 268 14.60 25.13 7.96
N ILE A 269 15.63 24.88 7.15
CA ILE A 269 15.62 25.44 5.81
C ILE A 269 14.28 24.95 5.29
N TYR A 270 13.32 25.86 5.21
CA TYR A 270 12.05 25.63 4.56
C TYR A 270 12.34 25.33 3.09
N GLN A 271 12.77 24.10 2.81
CA GLN A 271 12.53 23.50 1.52
C GLN A 271 11.05 23.18 1.55
N SER A 272 10.28 24.05 0.88
CA SER A 272 8.87 23.83 0.59
C SER A 272 8.65 22.34 0.34
N PRO A 273 7.69 21.70 1.03
CA PRO A 273 7.56 20.25 1.04
C PRO A 273 7.63 19.73 -0.39
N ARG A 274 8.69 18.96 -0.70
CA ARG A 274 8.76 18.27 -1.99
C ARG A 274 7.48 17.44 -2.09
N PRO A 275 6.63 17.74 -3.07
CA PRO A 275 5.25 17.33 -3.02
C PRO A 275 5.22 15.81 -3.11
N ILE A 276 4.45 15.18 -2.23
CA ILE A 276 3.74 13.97 -2.63
C ILE A 276 2.89 14.45 -3.83
N ARG A 277 3.39 14.12 -5.02
CA ARG A 277 3.23 14.92 -6.24
C ARG A 277 1.76 14.93 -6.64
N LEU A 278 1.17 16.10 -6.88
CA LEU A 278 -0.24 16.25 -7.33
C LEU A 278 -0.61 15.28 -8.49
N LYS A 279 0.37 14.93 -9.32
CA LYS A 279 0.29 13.91 -10.37
C LYS A 279 -0.15 12.53 -9.84
N GLU A 280 0.44 12.07 -8.75
CA GLU A 280 0.09 10.80 -8.10
C GLU A 280 -1.29 10.85 -7.45
N LYS A 281 -1.65 11.99 -6.83
CA LYS A 281 -3.01 12.22 -6.32
C LYS A 281 -4.06 12.07 -7.43
N LEU A 282 -3.84 12.70 -8.58
CA LEU A 282 -4.73 12.60 -9.75
C LEU A 282 -4.88 11.14 -10.23
N LEU A 283 -3.77 10.42 -10.37
CA LEU A 283 -3.80 9.02 -10.80
C LEU A 283 -4.58 8.12 -9.82
N ASN A 284 -4.46 8.38 -8.52
CA ASN A 284 -5.14 7.62 -7.47
C ASN A 284 -6.66 7.83 -7.41
N LEU A 285 -7.22 8.82 -8.13
CA LEU A 285 -8.67 9.04 -8.22
C LEU A 285 -9.38 7.94 -9.02
N ALA A 286 -8.67 7.20 -9.89
CA ALA A 286 -9.26 6.15 -10.70
C ALA A 286 -9.58 4.90 -9.85
N GLN A 287 -10.85 4.70 -9.52
CA GLN A 287 -11.34 3.53 -8.78
C GLN A 287 -11.71 2.42 -9.76
N SER A 288 -11.05 1.24 -9.73
CA SER A 288 -11.47 0.09 -10.56
C SER A 288 -12.94 -0.29 -10.30
N SER A 289 -13.80 -0.16 -11.31
CA SER A 289 -15.21 -0.57 -11.27
C SER A 289 -15.46 -1.73 -12.23
N GLU A 290 -16.29 -2.70 -11.86
CA GLU A 290 -16.70 -3.81 -12.76
C GLU A 290 -17.38 -3.28 -14.05
N SER A 291 -17.95 -2.07 -13.97
CA SER A 291 -18.61 -1.38 -15.07
C SER A 291 -17.67 -0.65 -16.06
N PHE A 292 -16.36 -0.64 -15.82
CA PHE A 292 -15.38 0.05 -16.68
C PHE A 292 -13.99 -0.58 -16.52
N GLU A 293 -13.49 -1.21 -17.57
CA GLU A 293 -12.20 -1.92 -17.56
C GLU A 293 -11.36 -1.54 -18.79
N LEU A 294 -10.12 -1.14 -18.54
CA LEU A 294 -9.07 -1.04 -19.55
C LEU A 294 -8.23 -2.31 -19.53
N TYR A 295 -7.94 -2.85 -20.70
CA TYR A 295 -7.16 -4.07 -20.85
C TYR A 295 -6.46 -4.12 -22.20
N THR A 296 -5.54 -5.07 -22.33
CA THR A 296 -4.75 -5.36 -23.54
C THR A 296 -5.08 -6.75 -24.05
N GLN A 297 -5.20 -6.87 -25.37
CA GLN A 297 -5.60 -8.11 -26.04
C GLN A 297 -4.54 -8.52 -27.07
N LYS A 298 -4.05 -9.76 -26.97
CA LYS A 298 -3.06 -10.33 -27.91
C LYS A 298 -3.72 -11.05 -29.09
N ASN A 299 -4.79 -11.81 -28.82
CA ASN A 299 -5.58 -12.56 -29.81
C ASN A 299 -7.09 -12.35 -29.58
N LYS A 300 -7.94 -12.52 -30.61
CA LYS A 300 -9.41 -12.32 -30.52
C LYS A 300 -10.09 -13.14 -29.40
N SER A 301 -9.51 -14.27 -28.99
CA SER A 301 -10.00 -15.16 -27.93
C SER A 301 -9.44 -14.86 -26.53
N ASP A 302 -8.43 -13.99 -26.42
CA ASP A 302 -7.66 -13.81 -25.20
C ASP A 302 -8.04 -12.49 -24.52
N ILE A 303 -8.72 -12.57 -23.37
CA ILE A 303 -9.42 -11.41 -22.80
C ILE A 303 -8.47 -10.50 -22.00
N THR A 304 -7.30 -10.96 -21.55
CA THR A 304 -6.34 -10.12 -20.81
C THR A 304 -4.90 -10.65 -20.88
N SER A 305 -4.03 -10.05 -21.69
CA SER A 305 -2.57 -10.30 -21.57
C SER A 305 -1.90 -9.15 -20.81
N ARG A 306 -1.34 -9.42 -19.62
CA ARG A 306 -0.48 -8.47 -18.89
C ARG A 306 0.99 -8.54 -19.29
N ASN A 307 1.35 -9.49 -20.16
CA ASN A 307 2.72 -9.71 -20.60
C ASN A 307 2.93 -8.95 -21.90
N TYR A 308 3.96 -8.11 -21.90
CA TYR A 308 4.35 -7.27 -23.03
C TYR A 308 5.58 -7.85 -23.77
N ASN A 309 5.68 -7.61 -25.08
CA ASN A 309 6.86 -7.93 -25.90
C ASN A 309 7.27 -6.66 -26.66
N SER A 310 8.51 -6.19 -26.44
CA SER A 310 9.15 -4.98 -26.98
C SER A 310 9.04 -4.78 -28.50
N THR A 311 8.70 -5.83 -29.24
CA THR A 311 8.65 -5.86 -30.71
C THR A 311 7.27 -5.65 -31.32
N GLN A 312 6.19 -5.56 -30.52
CA GLN A 312 4.82 -5.41 -31.03
C GLN A 312 4.07 -4.24 -30.40
N PRO A 313 3.28 -3.46 -31.17
CA PRO A 313 2.53 -2.33 -30.65
C PRO A 313 1.43 -2.79 -29.69
N LEU A 314 1.27 -2.05 -28.59
CA LEU A 314 0.29 -2.35 -27.56
C LEU A 314 -1.07 -1.76 -27.94
N ILE A 315 -2.12 -2.60 -27.92
CA ILE A 315 -3.49 -2.18 -28.24
C ILE A 315 -4.31 -2.15 -26.96
N LEU A 316 -4.75 -0.95 -26.57
CA LEU A 316 -5.65 -0.75 -25.44
C LEU A 316 -7.10 -0.91 -25.88
N HIS A 317 -7.81 -1.79 -25.19
CA HIS A 317 -9.24 -1.99 -25.29
C HIS A 317 -9.93 -1.45 -24.05
N LEU A 318 -11.16 -0.99 -24.25
CA LEU A 318 -12.03 -0.52 -23.19
C LEU A 318 -13.34 -1.30 -23.23
N ARG A 319 -13.68 -1.91 -22.09
CA ARG A 319 -15.04 -2.40 -21.81
C ARG A 319 -15.74 -1.39 -20.91
N SER A 320 -16.95 -0.97 -21.27
CA SER A 320 -17.79 -0.17 -20.38
C SER A 320 -19.26 -0.56 -20.40
N GLU A 321 -19.84 -0.67 -19.21
CA GLU A 321 -21.27 -0.86 -18.96
C GLU A 321 -22.04 0.47 -18.88
N LYS A 322 -21.36 1.62 -18.97
CA LYS A 322 -21.95 2.96 -18.80
C LYS A 322 -21.63 3.89 -19.98
N LEU A 323 -22.53 4.81 -20.25
CA LEU A 323 -22.32 5.92 -21.18
C LEU A 323 -21.44 7.00 -20.50
N GLY A 324 -20.47 7.56 -21.23
CA GLY A 324 -19.70 8.71 -20.75
C GLY A 324 -18.65 9.18 -21.75
N TYR A 325 -17.86 10.17 -21.38
CA TYR A 325 -16.72 10.64 -22.17
C TYR A 325 -15.42 10.08 -21.58
N PHE A 326 -14.61 9.45 -22.43
CA PHE A 326 -13.39 8.80 -22.00
C PHE A 326 -12.23 9.79 -21.89
N VAL A 327 -11.50 9.67 -20.78
CA VAL A 327 -10.32 10.47 -20.49
C VAL A 327 -9.19 9.55 -20.03
N LEU A 328 -7.98 9.74 -20.56
CA LEU A 328 -6.78 8.99 -20.19
C LEU A 328 -5.71 9.96 -19.68
N PHE A 329 -5.17 9.66 -18.50
CA PHE A 329 -3.97 10.30 -17.97
C PHE A 329 -2.83 9.30 -17.96
N MET A 330 -1.66 9.72 -18.43
CA MET A 330 -0.44 8.93 -18.48
C MET A 330 0.67 9.67 -17.75
N LEU A 331 1.37 9.00 -16.86
CA LEU A 331 2.53 9.56 -16.18
C LEU A 331 3.78 8.84 -16.66
N SER A 332 4.64 9.57 -17.40
CA SER A 332 5.83 9.03 -18.06
C SER A 332 6.81 8.37 -17.08
N ALA A 333 7.73 7.59 -17.61
CA ALA A 333 8.97 7.25 -16.90
C ALA A 333 9.73 8.51 -16.45
N LYS A 334 10.67 8.32 -15.53
CA LYS A 334 11.55 9.40 -15.08
C LYS A 334 12.49 9.79 -16.21
N ASP A 335 12.61 11.09 -16.49
CA ASP A 335 13.65 11.60 -17.36
C ASP A 335 15.03 11.53 -16.68
N LYS A 336 16.09 11.93 -17.41
CA LYS A 336 17.48 11.95 -16.91
C LYS A 336 17.66 12.78 -15.63
N ASN A 337 16.71 13.67 -15.33
CA ASN A 337 16.70 14.55 -14.16
C ASN A 337 15.74 14.05 -13.05
N GLY A 338 15.13 12.87 -13.21
CA GLY A 338 14.23 12.26 -12.24
C GLY A 338 12.78 12.80 -12.27
N TYR A 339 12.41 13.61 -13.27
CA TYR A 339 11.06 14.16 -13.41
C TYR A 339 10.17 13.26 -14.27
N ARG A 340 8.90 13.15 -13.88
CA ARG A 340 7.85 12.44 -14.64
C ARG A 340 6.90 13.47 -15.25
N LYS A 341 6.60 13.34 -16.55
CA LYS A 341 5.65 14.18 -17.27
C LYS A 341 4.26 13.57 -17.18
N LEU A 342 3.27 14.38 -16.80
CA LEU A 342 1.87 13.95 -16.81
C LEU A 342 1.29 14.39 -18.15
N THR A 343 0.63 13.47 -18.84
CA THR A 343 0.01 13.69 -20.13
C THR A 343 -1.48 13.35 -20.05
N LEU A 344 -2.32 14.26 -20.51
CA LEU A 344 -3.73 14.03 -20.81
C LEU A 344 -3.80 13.57 -22.27
N ALA A 345 -4.12 12.30 -22.52
CA ALA A 345 -4.01 11.68 -23.83
C ALA A 345 -5.38 11.41 -24.47
N TYR A 346 -5.49 11.64 -25.78
CA TYR A 346 -6.69 11.35 -26.57
C TYR A 346 -6.40 10.41 -27.72
N PRO A 347 -7.28 9.41 -27.97
CA PRO A 347 -7.15 8.45 -29.08
C PRO A 347 -6.89 9.04 -30.47
N ASN A 348 -7.51 10.18 -30.80
CA ASN A 348 -7.53 10.73 -32.15
C ASN A 348 -7.05 12.19 -32.21
N ASN A 349 -6.36 12.70 -31.18
CA ASN A 349 -5.84 14.08 -31.09
C ASN A 349 -6.81 15.25 -31.38
N GLN A 350 -8.13 15.00 -31.43
CA GLN A 350 -9.12 16.01 -31.83
C GLN A 350 -10.19 16.28 -30.76
N SER A 351 -10.69 15.26 -30.06
CA SER A 351 -11.69 15.43 -28.99
C SER A 351 -11.83 14.19 -28.08
N MET A 352 -12.38 14.39 -26.88
CA MET A 352 -12.72 13.27 -25.99
C MET A 352 -13.79 12.36 -26.59
N PRO A 353 -13.50 11.06 -26.77
CA PRO A 353 -14.46 10.16 -27.38
C PRO A 353 -15.60 9.83 -26.42
N LYS A 354 -16.83 9.95 -26.92
CA LYS A 354 -18.04 9.46 -26.24
C LYS A 354 -18.09 7.94 -26.35
N ILE A 355 -18.13 7.26 -25.21
CA ILE A 355 -18.24 5.81 -25.08
C ILE A 355 -19.69 5.44 -24.77
N ARG A 356 -20.27 4.54 -25.58
CA ARG A 356 -21.62 4.02 -25.36
C ARG A 356 -21.60 2.92 -24.29
N ALA A 357 -22.70 2.75 -23.58
CA ALA A 357 -22.86 1.63 -22.65
C ALA A 357 -22.79 0.28 -23.37
N LYS A 358 -22.34 -0.76 -22.67
CA LYS A 358 -22.18 -2.14 -23.16
C LYS A 358 -21.29 -2.24 -24.40
N THR A 359 -20.23 -1.44 -24.46
CA THR A 359 -19.28 -1.48 -25.58
C THR A 359 -17.95 -2.09 -25.19
N ASN A 360 -17.37 -2.79 -26.16
CA ASN A 360 -15.98 -3.20 -26.17
C ASN A 360 -15.31 -2.55 -27.38
N LYS A 361 -14.40 -1.59 -27.14
CA LYS A 361 -13.83 -0.76 -28.21
C LYS A 361 -12.32 -0.71 -28.10
N LYS A 362 -11.63 -0.84 -29.23
CA LYS A 362 -10.22 -0.48 -29.35
C LYS A 362 -10.08 1.04 -29.22
N ILE A 363 -9.30 1.49 -28.25
CA ILE A 363 -9.19 2.90 -27.89
C ILE A 363 -7.88 3.51 -28.36
N LEU A 364 -6.75 2.81 -28.23
CA LEU A 364 -5.45 3.40 -28.55
C LEU A 364 -4.48 2.30 -28.98
N LYS A 365 -3.62 2.63 -29.95
CA LYS A 365 -2.45 1.82 -30.32
C LYS A 365 -1.22 2.62 -29.89
N LEU A 366 -0.38 2.01 -29.08
CA LEU A 366 0.83 2.61 -28.54
C LEU A 366 2.04 1.87 -29.10
N GLU A 367 3.05 2.62 -29.56
CA GLU A 367 4.37 2.04 -29.79
C GLU A 367 4.96 1.68 -28.45
N ALA A 368 5.53 0.49 -28.36
CA ALA A 368 5.90 -0.06 -27.09
C ALA A 368 7.44 -0.22 -26.97
N THR A 369 8.11 0.85 -27.39
CA THR A 369 9.55 1.05 -27.22
C THR A 369 9.83 1.71 -25.87
N PRO A 370 10.91 1.34 -25.14
CA PRO A 370 11.32 2.02 -23.92
C PRO A 370 11.32 3.56 -24.11
N PRO A 371 10.74 4.33 -23.19
CA PRO A 371 10.34 3.96 -21.83
C PRO A 371 8.95 3.32 -21.66
N PHE A 372 8.31 2.89 -22.75
CA PHE A 372 6.95 2.35 -22.70
C PHE A 372 6.87 1.03 -21.92
N GLY A 373 6.05 0.98 -20.87
CA GLY A 373 6.00 -0.11 -19.89
C GLY A 373 6.38 0.30 -18.45
N GLU A 374 6.84 1.53 -18.26
CA GLU A 374 7.07 2.16 -16.94
C GLU A 374 6.05 3.25 -16.59
N GLU A 375 5.09 3.54 -17.47
CA GLU A 375 4.09 4.57 -17.24
C GLU A 375 2.94 4.13 -16.33
N ASP A 376 2.51 5.03 -15.46
CA ASP A 376 1.25 4.86 -14.73
C ASP A 376 0.10 5.46 -15.55
N MET A 377 -0.94 4.66 -15.83
CA MET A 377 -2.12 5.13 -16.53
C MET A 377 -3.38 5.07 -15.67
N SER A 378 -4.17 6.14 -15.73
CA SER A 378 -5.49 6.21 -15.10
C SER A 378 -6.51 6.73 -16.10
N ALA A 379 -7.62 6.00 -16.24
CA ALA A 379 -8.70 6.41 -17.11
C ALA A 379 -10.03 6.59 -16.38
N PHE A 380 -10.85 7.46 -16.95
CA PHE A 380 -12.10 7.90 -16.37
C PHE A 380 -13.21 7.93 -17.42
N LEU A 381 -14.43 7.63 -16.98
CA LEU A 381 -15.64 8.10 -17.67
C LEU A 381 -16.21 9.28 -16.91
N VAL A 382 -16.28 10.42 -17.59
CA VAL A 382 -16.82 11.66 -17.06
C VAL A 382 -18.10 12.05 -17.79
N ASP A 383 -18.93 12.88 -17.16
CA ASP A 383 -20.07 13.50 -17.82
C ASP A 383 -19.64 14.55 -18.86
N GLU A 384 -20.59 15.04 -19.64
CA GLU A 384 -20.34 16.01 -20.71
C GLU A 384 -19.78 17.35 -20.21
N LYS A 385 -20.21 17.82 -19.03
CA LYS A 385 -19.77 19.09 -18.46
C LYS A 385 -18.29 19.01 -18.08
N SER A 386 -17.91 17.93 -17.39
CA SER A 386 -16.51 17.67 -17.06
C SER A 386 -15.66 17.42 -18.30
N ALA A 387 -16.18 16.73 -19.32
CA ALA A 387 -15.48 16.55 -20.59
C ALA A 387 -15.16 17.90 -21.27
N LYS A 388 -16.13 18.80 -21.37
CA LYS A 388 -15.91 20.15 -21.93
C LYS A 388 -14.87 20.94 -21.15
N ALA A 389 -14.86 20.86 -19.83
CA ALA A 389 -13.88 21.55 -18.98
C ALA A 389 -12.46 20.99 -19.20
N LEU A 390 -12.32 19.66 -19.22
CA LEU A 390 -11.05 18.99 -19.46
C LEU A 390 -10.50 19.27 -20.88
N GLN A 391 -11.38 19.40 -21.88
CA GLN A 391 -10.98 19.69 -23.27
C GLN A 391 -10.38 21.09 -23.38
N LYS A 392 -10.91 22.07 -22.64
CA LYS A 392 -10.33 23.42 -22.56
C LYS A 392 -8.90 23.39 -22.01
N ILE A 393 -8.66 22.57 -20.98
CA ILE A 393 -7.33 22.41 -20.39
C ILE A 393 -6.36 21.80 -21.42
N TYR A 394 -6.77 20.74 -22.11
CA TYR A 394 -5.93 20.11 -23.15
C TYR A 394 -5.57 21.04 -24.30
N ASN A 395 -6.54 21.82 -24.78
CA ASN A 395 -6.30 22.80 -25.84
C ASN A 395 -5.31 23.89 -25.37
N ARG A 396 -5.45 24.35 -24.12
CA ARG A 396 -4.55 25.34 -23.51
C ARG A 396 -3.13 24.82 -23.32
N THR A 397 -2.94 23.52 -23.07
CA THR A 397 -1.62 22.91 -22.87
C THR A 397 -0.95 22.42 -24.16
N GLY A 398 -1.50 22.74 -25.34
CA GLY A 398 -0.86 22.43 -26.62
C GLY A 398 -0.79 20.94 -26.94
N GLY A 399 -1.80 20.16 -26.54
CA GLY A 399 -1.90 18.76 -26.96
C GLY A 399 -1.56 17.73 -25.88
N GLY A 400 -1.58 18.11 -24.60
CA GLY A 400 -1.75 17.16 -23.51
C GLY A 400 -0.64 17.08 -22.47
N ILE A 401 0.50 17.74 -22.63
CA ILE A 401 1.55 17.72 -21.60
C ILE A 401 1.18 18.71 -20.48
N ILE A 402 0.93 18.18 -19.28
CA ILE A 402 0.57 18.96 -18.10
C ILE A 402 1.83 19.23 -17.26
N LEU A 403 2.24 20.50 -17.24
CA LEU A 403 3.51 20.90 -16.65
C LEU A 403 3.34 21.65 -15.32
N LYS A 404 2.24 22.38 -15.10
CA LYS A 404 2.07 23.25 -13.93
C LYS A 404 1.21 22.59 -12.85
N GLU A 405 1.55 22.84 -11.58
CA GLU A 405 0.78 22.32 -10.44
C GLU A 405 -0.67 22.83 -10.39
N SER A 406 -0.90 24.08 -10.79
CA SER A 406 -2.24 24.69 -10.85
C SER A 406 -3.17 23.94 -11.81
N GLU A 407 -2.64 23.51 -12.96
CA GLU A 407 -3.37 22.71 -13.95
C GLU A 407 -3.77 21.35 -13.36
N ILE A 408 -2.86 20.70 -12.61
CA ILE A 408 -3.14 19.41 -11.99
C ILE A 408 -4.21 19.53 -10.89
N ARG A 409 -4.22 20.63 -10.12
CA ARG A 409 -5.27 20.90 -9.12
C ARG A 409 -6.63 21.11 -9.78
N GLU A 410 -6.66 21.84 -10.90
CA GLU A 410 -7.86 22.05 -11.70
C GLU A 410 -8.41 20.71 -12.24
N LEU A 411 -7.52 19.85 -12.77
CA LEU A 411 -7.87 18.50 -13.23
C LEU A 411 -8.48 17.64 -12.10
N ILE A 412 -7.83 17.60 -10.93
CA ILE A 412 -8.33 16.86 -9.75
C ILE A 412 -9.74 17.33 -9.38
N TYR A 413 -9.94 18.65 -9.31
CA TYR A 413 -11.23 19.24 -8.95
C TYR A 413 -12.35 18.88 -9.95
N ILE A 414 -12.06 18.92 -11.26
CA ILE A 414 -13.04 18.55 -12.29
C ILE A 414 -13.40 17.07 -12.22
N ILE A 415 -12.41 16.20 -12.00
CA ILE A 415 -12.61 14.75 -11.90
C ILE A 415 -13.40 14.38 -10.64
N GLU A 416 -13.04 14.96 -9.48
CA GLU A 416 -13.72 14.69 -8.19
C GLU A 416 -15.19 15.12 -8.23
N ARG A 417 -15.54 16.21 -8.92
CA ARG A 417 -16.93 16.70 -9.01
C ARG A 417 -17.78 16.04 -10.10
N GLY A 418 -17.16 15.50 -11.14
CA GLY A 418 -17.88 14.85 -12.26
C GLY A 418 -17.99 13.32 -12.16
N GLN A 419 -17.44 12.69 -11.12
CA GLN A 419 -17.18 11.25 -11.15
C GLN A 419 -18.45 10.39 -11.11
N LYS A 420 -18.59 9.45 -12.08
CA LYS A 420 -19.56 8.34 -12.02
C LYS A 420 -18.94 6.93 -12.13
N CYS A 421 -17.70 6.74 -12.62
CA CYS A 421 -16.87 5.50 -12.61
C CYS A 421 -15.43 5.76 -13.16
N GLY A 422 -14.40 5.00 -12.72
CA GLY A 422 -13.02 5.07 -13.26
C GLY A 422 -12.34 3.69 -13.36
N SER A 423 -11.08 3.62 -13.84
CA SER A 423 -10.24 2.42 -13.71
C SER A 423 -8.75 2.77 -13.90
N ARG A 424 -7.89 2.14 -13.08
CA ARG A 424 -6.44 2.29 -13.16
C ARG A 424 -5.84 1.08 -13.86
N PHE A 425 -4.92 1.33 -14.78
CA PHE A 425 -4.25 0.29 -15.56
C PHE A 425 -2.74 0.54 -15.50
N SER A 426 -1.99 -0.43 -14.98
CA SER A 426 -0.53 -0.41 -14.98
C SER A 426 -0.05 -1.55 -15.86
N ILE A 427 0.74 -1.22 -16.89
CA ILE A 427 1.45 -2.21 -17.70
C ILE A 427 2.78 -2.44 -16.98
N LEU A 428 3.15 -3.69 -16.79
CA LEU A 428 4.49 -4.05 -16.32
C LEU A 428 5.27 -4.52 -17.56
N SER A 429 6.45 -3.96 -17.82
CA SER A 429 7.36 -4.59 -18.78
C SER A 429 7.84 -5.92 -18.21
N CYS A 430 7.87 -6.96 -19.04
CA CYS A 430 8.67 -8.14 -18.79
C CYS A 430 10.01 -7.88 -19.48
N GLU A 431 10.93 -7.24 -18.78
CA GLU A 431 12.36 -7.44 -19.00
C GLU A 431 12.94 -8.22 -17.82
#